data_AF-A0A3D3KXI4-F1
#
_entry.id   AF-A0A3D3KXI4-F1
#
_cell.length_a   1.000
_cell.length_b   1.000
_cell.length_c   1.000
_cell.angle_alpha   90.00
_cell.angle_beta   90.00
_cell.angle_gamma   90.00
#
_symmetry.space_group_name_H-M   'P 1'
#
loop_
_entity.id
_entity.type
_entity.pdbx_description
1 polymer ?
#
loop_
_entity_poly.entity_id
_entity_poly.type
_entity_poly.pdbx_seq_one_letter_code
_entity_poly.pdbx_strand_id
1 'polypeptide(L)' 'WTIAHDHRFQAAIVERAFLDPVSFVGSADIGWYFGLEYLGDSAEDVAAQSPLEHVGNVQTPVL' A
#
# COMPACT_ATOMS: atom_id res chain seq x y z
N TRP A 1 -5.21 2.15 -0.18
CA TRP A 1 -6.30 1.89 0.78
C TRP A 1 -6.96 3.21 1.18
N THR A 2 -8.06 3.20 1.93
CA THR A 2 -9.07 4.28 2.00
C THR A 2 -9.69 4.63 0.65
N ILE A 3 -9.03 5.40 -0.23
CA ILE A 3 -9.63 5.87 -1.51
C ILE A 3 -9.84 4.78 -2.58
N ALA A 4 -9.25 3.60 -2.36
CA ALA A 4 -9.50 2.38 -3.14
C ALA A 4 -10.68 1.55 -2.60
N HIS A 5 -11.18 1.85 -1.39
CA HIS A 5 -12.25 1.10 -0.71
C HIS A 5 -13.48 1.97 -0.38
N ASP A 6 -13.34 3.29 -0.44
CA ASP A 6 -14.39 4.27 -0.19
C ASP A 6 -14.16 5.48 -1.10
N HIS A 7 -15.22 5.92 -1.78
CA HIS A 7 -15.19 7.01 -2.77
C HIS A 7 -15.89 8.28 -2.27
N ARG A 8 -16.12 8.40 -0.96
CA ARG A 8 -16.74 9.59 -0.36
C ARG A 8 -15.88 10.87 -0.45
N PHE A 9 -14.58 10.73 -0.70
CA PHE A 9 -13.62 11.83 -0.73
C PHE A 9 -13.47 12.42 -2.13
N GLN A 10 -13.49 13.75 -2.22
CA GLN A 10 -13.39 14.50 -3.47
C GLN A 10 -11.95 14.65 -3.97
N ALA A 11 -10.96 14.58 -3.08
CA ALA A 11 -9.55 14.56 -3.40
C ALA A 11 -8.73 13.93 -2.25
N ALA A 12 -7.51 13.48 -2.56
CA ALA A 12 -6.56 12.98 -1.58
C ALA A 12 -5.13 13.45 -1.89
N ILE A 13 -4.27 13.43 -0.87
CA ILE A 13 -2.83 13.65 -0.97
C ILE A 13 -2.16 12.45 -0.29
N VAL A 14 -1.21 11.81 -0.99
CA VAL A 14 -0.50 10.63 -0.49
C VAL A 14 1.00 10.92 -0.43
N GLU A 15 1.54 11.09 0.78
CA GLU A 15 2.94 11.44 0.98
C GLU A 15 3.67 10.40 1.82
N ARG A 16 4.91 10.08 1.43
CA ARG A 16 5.81 9.14 2.14
C ARG A 16 5.13 7.80 2.46
N ALA A 17 4.21 7.37 1.61
CA ALA A 17 3.34 6.25 1.87
C ALA A 17 4.01 4.91 1.56
N PHE A 18 3.60 3.90 2.31
CA PHE A 18 3.93 2.50 2.06
C PHE A 18 2.88 1.91 1.11
N LEU A 19 3.22 1.84 -0.18
CA LEU A 19 2.26 1.51 -1.26
C LEU A 19 2.50 0.17 -1.94
N ASP A 20 3.76 -0.29 -1.97
CA ASP A 20 4.14 -1.57 -2.53
C ASP A 20 5.14 -2.24 -1.57
N PRO A 21 4.66 -3.16 -0.72
CA PRO A 21 5.51 -3.90 0.21
C PRO A 21 6.62 -4.69 -0.48
N VAL A 22 6.39 -5.20 -1.71
CA VAL A 22 7.35 -6.04 -2.42
C VAL A 22 8.56 -5.21 -2.84
N SER A 23 8.33 -4.07 -3.49
CA SER A 23 9.42 -3.13 -3.82
C SER A 23 10.11 -2.59 -2.58
N PHE A 24 9.39 -2.38 -1.48
CA PHE A 24 9.93 -1.76 -0.26
C PHE A 24 11.06 -2.57 0.39
N VAL A 25 11.00 -3.91 0.33
CA VAL A 25 12.00 -4.81 0.94
C VAL A 25 13.42 -4.50 0.46
N GLY A 26 13.59 -4.20 -0.83
CA GLY A 26 14.90 -3.97 -1.43
C GLY A 26 15.32 -2.50 -1.53
N SER A 27 14.38 -1.56 -1.34
CA SER A 27 14.63 -0.13 -1.56
C SER A 27 14.71 0.71 -0.28
N ALA A 28 14.11 0.25 0.81
CA ALA A 28 14.13 0.93 2.10
C ALA A 28 15.22 0.37 3.03
N ASP A 29 15.81 1.23 3.85
CA ASP A 29 16.81 0.88 4.87
C ASP A 29 16.27 -0.09 5.95
N ILE A 30 14.96 -0.04 6.20
CA ILE A 30 14.23 -0.94 7.11
C ILE A 30 13.43 -2.02 6.38
N GLY A 31 13.54 -2.11 5.05
CA GLY A 31 12.69 -2.97 4.23
C GLY A 31 12.80 -4.47 4.54
N TRP A 32 13.96 -4.91 5.02
CA TRP A 32 14.26 -6.32 5.28
C TRP A 32 13.48 -6.95 6.44
N TYR A 33 12.89 -6.16 7.34
CA TYR A 33 12.06 -6.68 8.44
C TYR A 33 10.66 -6.07 8.49
N PHE A 34 10.51 -4.80 8.11
CA PHE A 34 9.29 -4.04 8.34
C PHE A 34 8.04 -4.70 7.72
N GLY A 35 8.13 -5.14 6.46
CA GLY A 35 7.00 -5.80 5.80
C GLY A 35 6.58 -7.10 6.48
N LEU A 36 7.55 -7.95 6.85
CA LEU A 36 7.29 -9.24 7.49
C LEU A 36 6.64 -9.08 8.87
N GLU A 37 7.09 -8.09 9.64
CA GLU A 37 6.61 -7.83 10.99
C GLU A 37 5.14 -7.33 11.01
N TYR A 38 4.74 -6.53 10.02
CA TYR A 38 3.43 -5.88 10.03
C TYR A 38 2.40 -6.46 9.05
N LEU A 39 2.84 -7.12 7.98
CA LEU A 39 1.94 -7.70 6.99
C LEU A 39 1.84 -9.22 7.08
N GLY A 40 2.78 -9.89 7.74
CA GLY A 40 2.91 -11.35 7.69
C GLY A 40 3.97 -11.81 6.70
N ASP A 41 4.22 -13.12 6.70
CA ASP A 41 5.30 -13.77 5.95
C ASP A 41 4.85 -14.45 4.66
N SER A 42 3.54 -14.62 4.46
CA SER A 42 2.99 -15.20 3.23
C SER A 42 2.78 -14.14 2.14
N ALA A 43 2.95 -14.55 0.89
CA ALA A 43 2.67 -13.68 -0.26
C ALA A 43 1.19 -13.25 -0.31
N GLU A 44 0.28 -14.08 0.21
CA GLU A 44 -1.15 -13.79 0.29
C GLU A 44 -1.42 -12.65 1.29
N ASP A 45 -0.84 -12.72 2.48
CA ASP A 45 -1.03 -11.68 3.51
C ASP A 45 -0.47 -10.32 3.07
N VAL A 46 0.69 -10.35 2.39
CA VAL A 46 1.31 -9.15 1.79
C VAL A 46 0.43 -8.56 0.70
N ALA A 47 -0.06 -9.38 -0.23
CA ALA A 47 -0.90 -8.93 -1.34
C ALA A 47 -2.24 -8.36 -0.84
N ALA A 48 -2.88 -9.01 0.12
CA ALA A 48 -4.16 -8.58 0.69
C ALA A 48 -4.11 -7.19 1.34
N GLN A 49 -2.92 -6.72 1.73
CA GLN A 49 -2.71 -5.45 2.42
C GLN A 49 -1.95 -4.43 1.57
N SER A 50 -1.53 -4.79 0.35
CA SER A 50 -0.79 -3.92 -0.56
C SER A 50 -1.71 -2.90 -1.23
N PRO A 51 -1.48 -1.59 -1.05
CA PRO A 51 -2.26 -0.57 -1.76
C PRO A 51 -2.15 -0.67 -3.28
N LEU A 52 -1.01 -1.11 -3.81
CA LEU A 52 -0.78 -1.28 -5.24
C LEU A 52 -1.67 -2.38 -5.84
N GLU A 53 -1.93 -3.47 -5.12
CA GLU A 53 -2.83 -4.55 -5.58
C GLU A 53 -4.28 -4.06 -5.79
N HIS A 54 -4.67 -2.99 -5.10
CA HIS A 54 -6.02 -2.41 -5.19
C HIS A 54 -6.09 -1.11 -5.99
N VAL A 55 -5.02 -0.73 -6.70
CA VAL A 55 -4.94 0.57 -7.40
C VAL A 55 -6.04 0.73 -8.47
N GLY A 56 -6.47 -0.36 -9.09
CA GLY A 56 -7.53 -0.37 -10.10
C GLY A 56 -8.90 0.11 -9.59
N ASN A 57 -9.10 0.14 -8.27
CA ASN A 57 -10.35 0.61 -7.64
C ASN A 57 -10.35 2.11 -7.33
N VAL A 58 -9.22 2.82 -7.50
CA VAL A 58 -9.11 4.24 -7.13
C VAL A 58 -9.93 5.10 -8.09
N GLN A 59 -10.85 5.90 -7.54
CA GLN A 59 -11.68 6.86 -8.29
C GLN A 59 -11.43 8.31 -7.84
N THR A 60 -10.96 8.51 -6.61
CA THR A 60 -10.67 9.83 -6.04
C THR A 60 -9.40 10.41 -6.68
N PRO A 61 -9.42 11.63 -7.23
CA PRO A 61 -8.21 12.33 -7.67
C PRO A 61 -7.18 12.41 -6.54
N VAL A 62 -5.93 12.04 -6.83
CA VAL A 62 -4.87 11.94 -5.84
C VAL A 62 -3.57 12.58 -6.33
N LEU A 63 -2.92 13.33 -5.44
CA LEU A 63 -1.56 13.86 -5.59
C LEU A 63 -0.56 12.96 -4.85
#